data_AF-A0A1G8WSI9-F1
#
_entry.id   AF-A0A1G8WSI9-F1
#
_cell.length_a   1.000
_cell.length_b   1.000
_cell.length_c   1.000
_cell.angle_alpha   90.00
_cell.angle_beta   90.00
_cell.angle_gamma   90.00
#
_symmetry.space_group_name_H-M   'P 1'
#
loop_
_entity.id
_entity.type
_entity.pdbx_description
1 polymer ?
#
loop_
_entity_poly.entity_id
_entity_poly.type
_entity_poly.pdbx_seq_one_letter_code
_entity_poly.pdbx_strand_id
1 'polypeptide(L)'
;MKDYLQNELIKFKIEVEVGEYITPEKMTSEAFVKKWGTKHASTHLAEKTLYTYQSNSKNRISPIFCHLRLDQIKPLHIVSFIDSLSKEGTLQGFRKEILSTSTIEIHHRILKNIFSRAVEWKLIKQNPIAGIKKPAVKLKEIIPYDETEVKELLLAL
;
A
#
# COMPACT_ATOMS: atom_id res chain seq x y z
N MET A 1 6.17 2.63 42.44
CA MET A 1 5.04 2.98 41.55
C MET A 1 5.13 4.40 40.98
N LYS A 2 5.53 5.42 41.75
CA LYS A 2 5.75 6.81 41.24
C LYS A 2 6.87 6.94 40.20
N ASP A 3 7.92 6.14 40.34
CA ASP A 3 9.08 6.10 39.43
C ASP A 3 8.71 5.71 37.99
N TYR A 4 7.73 4.80 37.82
CA TYR A 4 7.28 4.35 36.50
C TYR A 4 6.60 5.49 35.72
N LEU A 5 5.69 6.23 36.36
CA LEU A 5 5.03 7.38 35.74
C LEU A 5 6.02 8.49 35.40
N GLN A 6 7.00 8.74 36.27
CA GLN A 6 8.02 9.76 36.00
C GLN A 6 8.91 9.37 34.82
N ASN A 7 9.30 8.09 34.72
CA ASN A 7 10.08 7.60 33.59
C ASN A 7 9.30 7.65 32.27
N GLU A 8 7.99 7.37 32.26
CA GLU A 8 7.16 7.51 31.05
C GLU A 8 7.01 8.99 30.64
N LEU A 9 6.83 9.88 31.61
CA LEU A 9 6.70 11.32 31.38
C LEU A 9 8.02 11.93 30.89
N ILE A 10 9.16 11.44 31.39
CA ILE A 10 10.51 11.80 30.92
C ILE A 10 10.73 11.29 29.49
N LYS A 11 10.35 10.05 29.17
CA LYS A 11 10.42 9.54 27.80
C LYS A 11 9.58 10.38 26.85
N PHE A 12 8.35 10.72 27.23
CA PHE A 12 7.49 11.60 26.45
C PHE A 12 8.08 13.00 26.29
N LYS A 13 8.65 13.59 27.35
CA LYS A 13 9.32 14.89 27.30
C LYS A 13 10.52 14.89 26.37
N ILE A 14 11.37 13.85 26.44
CA ILE A 14 12.53 13.67 25.55
C ILE A 14 12.04 13.52 24.11
N GLU A 15 11.01 12.71 23.87
CA GLU A 15 10.43 12.51 22.52
C GLU A 15 9.85 13.81 21.93
N VAL A 16 9.35 14.71 22.77
CA VAL A 16 8.85 16.05 22.39
C VAL A 16 9.99 17.07 22.22
N GLU A 17 11.00 17.08 23.10
CA GLU A 17 12.14 18.02 23.08
C GLU A 17 13.18 17.70 22.00
N VAL A 18 13.34 16.42 21.63
CA VAL A 18 14.31 15.97 20.59
C VAL A 18 13.89 16.39 19.17
N GLY A 19 12.73 17.03 18.98
CA GLY A 19 12.29 17.49 17.67
C GLY A 19 11.90 16.36 16.71
N GLU A 20 11.82 15.12 17.20
CA GLU A 20 11.24 13.97 16.48
C GLU A 20 9.71 13.99 16.48
N TYR A 21 9.09 14.84 17.31
CA TYR A 21 7.72 15.26 17.10
C TYR A 21 7.66 16.34 16.03
N ILE A 22 7.98 15.96 14.80
CA ILE A 22 7.43 16.66 13.63
C ILE A 22 5.93 16.48 13.81
N THR A 23 5.21 17.54 14.20
CA THR A 23 3.76 17.57 14.10
C THR A 23 3.46 16.98 12.74
N PRO A 24 2.84 15.79 12.65
CA PRO A 24 2.46 15.26 11.36
C PRO A 24 1.63 16.38 10.78
N GLU A 25 2.13 17.03 9.72
CA GLU A 25 1.29 17.92 8.94
C GLU A 25 -0.02 17.15 8.77
N LYS A 26 -1.15 17.79 9.00
CA LYS A 26 -2.51 17.18 8.98
C LYS A 26 -2.86 16.71 7.55
N MET A 27 -1.94 16.00 6.93
CA MET A 27 -1.84 15.62 5.55
C MET A 27 -2.67 14.36 5.41
N THR A 28 -3.66 14.47 4.55
CA THR A 28 -4.46 13.33 4.14
C THR A 28 -3.59 12.38 3.31
N SER A 29 -3.94 11.10 3.31
CA SER A 29 -3.23 10.13 2.50
C SER A 29 -3.29 10.49 1.01
N GLU A 30 -4.40 11.09 0.56
CA GLU A 30 -4.55 11.56 -0.81
C GLU A 30 -3.52 12.63 -1.19
N ALA A 31 -3.39 13.67 -0.36
CA ALA A 31 -2.40 14.71 -0.58
C ALA A 31 -0.97 14.12 -0.61
N PHE A 32 -0.71 13.15 0.26
CA PHE A 32 0.57 12.47 0.32
C PHE A 32 0.87 11.65 -0.93
N VAL A 33 -0.07 10.81 -1.37
CA VAL A 33 0.08 9.98 -2.57
C VAL A 33 0.34 10.87 -3.80
N LYS A 34 -0.31 12.04 -3.90
CA LYS A 34 -0.04 13.02 -4.97
C LYS A 34 1.40 13.55 -4.91
N LYS A 35 1.88 13.95 -3.73
CA LYS A 35 3.24 14.45 -3.50
C LYS A 35 4.31 13.37 -3.73
N TRP A 36 4.03 12.15 -3.27
CA TRP A 36 4.86 10.96 -3.51
C TRP A 36 4.95 10.66 -5.01
N GLY A 37 3.82 10.75 -5.72
CA GLY A 37 3.73 10.55 -7.16
C GLY A 37 4.63 11.51 -7.95
N THR A 38 4.59 12.81 -7.61
CA THR A 38 5.33 13.85 -8.34
C THR A 38 6.80 13.94 -7.97
N LYS A 39 7.16 13.73 -6.69
CA LYS A 39 8.54 13.92 -6.22
C LYS A 39 9.41 12.68 -6.26
N HIS A 40 8.80 11.49 -6.18
CA HIS A 40 9.55 10.24 -6.10
C HIS A 40 9.13 9.26 -7.19
N ALA A 41 7.83 9.03 -7.38
CA ALA A 41 7.39 7.97 -8.26
C ALA A 41 7.76 8.24 -9.73
N SER A 42 7.56 9.46 -10.21
CA SER A 42 7.91 9.89 -11.57
C SER A 42 9.39 9.71 -11.93
N THR A 43 10.28 9.79 -10.94
CA THR A 43 11.74 9.79 -11.14
C THR A 43 12.39 8.43 -10.84
N HIS A 44 11.78 7.62 -9.97
CA HIS A 44 12.38 6.38 -9.48
C HIS A 44 11.65 5.11 -9.94
N LEU A 45 10.45 5.22 -10.51
CA LEU A 45 9.69 4.07 -11.03
C LEU A 45 9.66 4.10 -12.56
N ALA A 46 9.88 2.94 -13.18
CA ALA A 46 9.68 2.76 -14.61
C ALA A 46 8.22 3.04 -14.99
N GLU A 47 7.99 3.57 -16.20
CA GLU A 47 6.67 4.04 -16.67
C GLU A 47 5.54 3.02 -16.47
N LYS A 48 5.77 1.76 -16.86
CA LYS A 48 4.79 0.66 -16.68
C LYS A 48 4.44 0.43 -15.20
N THR A 49 5.43 0.54 -14.32
CA THR A 49 5.25 0.37 -12.88
C THR A 49 4.51 1.57 -12.29
N LEU A 50 4.88 2.78 -12.70
CA LEU A 50 4.18 4.01 -12.31
C LEU A 50 2.70 3.96 -12.69
N TYR A 51 2.40 3.59 -13.94
CA TYR A 51 1.03 3.44 -14.42
C TYR A 51 0.25 2.43 -13.58
N THR A 52 0.86 1.27 -13.29
CA THR A 52 0.26 0.24 -12.44
C THR A 52 -0.03 0.78 -11.04
N TYR A 53 0.92 1.50 -10.44
CA TYR A 53 0.77 2.06 -9.10
C TYR A 53 -0.32 3.12 -9.06
N GLN A 54 -0.35 4.04 -10.04
CA GLN A 54 -1.36 5.09 -10.13
C GLN A 54 -2.75 4.51 -10.36
N SER A 55 -2.91 3.55 -11.27
CA SER A 55 -4.18 2.91 -11.57
C SER A 55 -4.75 2.17 -10.36
N ASN A 56 -3.95 1.31 -9.72
CA ASN A 56 -4.39 0.59 -8.51
C ASN A 56 -4.65 1.54 -7.34
N SER A 57 -3.82 2.59 -7.19
CA SER A 57 -4.03 3.60 -6.14
C SER A 57 -5.34 4.35 -6.35
N LYS A 58 -5.62 4.83 -7.56
CA LYS A 58 -6.84 5.57 -7.88
C LYS A 58 -8.09 4.70 -7.73
N ASN A 59 -8.04 3.47 -8.23
CA ASN A 59 -9.23 2.64 -8.36
C ASN A 59 -9.63 1.95 -7.04
N ARG A 60 -8.67 1.57 -6.18
CA ARG A 60 -8.97 0.72 -5.02
C ARG A 60 -8.43 1.23 -3.69
N ILE A 61 -7.28 1.89 -3.69
CA ILE A 61 -6.67 2.41 -2.45
C ILE A 61 -7.31 3.74 -2.05
N SER A 62 -7.43 4.68 -3.00
CA SER A 62 -7.96 6.02 -2.75
C SER A 62 -9.36 5.98 -2.15
N PRO A 63 -10.35 5.20 -2.65
CA PRO A 63 -11.70 5.20 -2.08
C PRO A 63 -11.77 4.89 -0.58
N ILE A 64 -10.83 4.10 -0.06
CA ILE A 64 -10.82 3.66 1.34
C ILE A 64 -9.91 4.54 2.20
N PHE A 65 -8.76 4.96 1.68
CA PHE A 65 -7.76 5.65 2.47
C PHE A 65 -7.75 7.18 2.27
N CYS A 66 -8.25 7.71 1.14
CA CYS A 66 -8.19 9.13 0.74
C CYS A 66 -8.47 10.12 1.87
N HIS A 67 -9.56 9.87 2.60
CA HIS A 67 -10.08 10.77 3.64
C HIS A 67 -9.36 10.61 4.98
N LEU A 68 -8.57 9.54 5.15
CA LEU A 68 -7.80 9.30 6.36
C LEU A 68 -6.52 10.13 6.34
N ARG A 69 -6.17 10.65 7.52
CA ARG A 69 -4.86 11.24 7.74
C ARG A 69 -3.80 10.16 7.86
N LEU A 70 -2.59 10.44 7.41
CA LEU A 70 -1.48 9.48 7.45
C LEU A 70 -1.22 8.92 8.86
N ASP A 71 -1.33 9.77 9.90
CA ASP A 71 -1.15 9.41 11.31
C ASP A 71 -2.28 8.54 11.87
N GLN A 72 -3.45 8.53 11.23
CA GLN A 72 -4.60 7.72 11.64
C GLN A 72 -4.67 6.36 10.95
N ILE A 73 -3.80 6.09 9.97
CA ILE A 73 -3.78 4.82 9.27
C ILE A 73 -3.14 3.76 10.16
N LYS A 74 -3.98 2.85 10.67
CA LYS A 74 -3.57 1.73 11.51
C LYS A 74 -3.39 0.45 10.69
N PRO A 75 -2.58 -0.51 11.16
CA PRO A 75 -2.47 -1.83 10.53
C PRO A 75 -3.82 -2.52 10.30
N LEU A 76 -4.76 -2.34 11.24
CA LEU A 76 -6.12 -2.90 11.13
C LEU A 76 -6.87 -2.41 9.88
N HIS A 77 -6.72 -1.14 9.49
CA HIS A 77 -7.36 -0.64 8.26
C HIS A 77 -6.84 -1.34 7.02
N ILE A 78 -5.54 -1.68 7.01
CA ILE A 78 -4.90 -2.38 5.90
C ILE A 78 -5.30 -3.86 5.86
N VAL A 79 -5.41 -4.52 7.03
CA VAL A 79 -5.92 -5.89 7.11
C VAL A 79 -7.35 -5.96 6.60
N SER A 80 -8.23 -5.07 7.08
CA SER A 80 -9.62 -4.99 6.60
C SER A 80 -9.71 -4.72 5.10
N PHE A 81 -8.79 -3.92 4.55
CA PHE A 81 -8.70 -3.70 3.11
C PHE A 81 -8.27 -4.95 2.35
N ILE A 82 -7.24 -5.66 2.79
CA ILE A 82 -6.78 -6.90 2.13
C ILE A 82 -7.87 -7.98 2.19
N ASP A 83 -8.58 -8.07 3.31
CA ASP A 83 -9.71 -8.99 3.46
C ASP A 83 -10.87 -8.62 2.52
N SER A 84 -11.15 -7.33 2.33
CA SER A 84 -12.21 -6.89 1.40
C SER A 84 -11.86 -7.09 -0.07
N LEU A 85 -10.56 -7.18 -0.41
CA LEU A 85 -10.09 -7.58 -1.74
C LEU A 85 -10.19 -9.09 -1.98
N SER A 86 -10.15 -9.88 -0.91
CA SER A 86 -10.22 -11.35 -0.95
C SER A 86 -11.65 -11.87 -0.95
N LYS A 87 -12.60 -11.08 -0.44
CA LYS A 87 -14.03 -11.43 -0.38
C LYS A 87 -14.77 -10.99 -1.65
N GLU A 88 -15.69 -11.83 -2.08
CA GLU A 88 -16.54 -11.60 -3.24
C GLU A 88 -17.52 -10.44 -2.95
N GLY A 89 -17.56 -9.43 -3.83
CA GLY A 89 -18.65 -8.43 -3.84
C GLY A 89 -18.56 -7.21 -2.90
N THR A 90 -17.47 -6.98 -2.16
CA THR A 90 -17.44 -5.91 -1.13
C THR A 90 -17.05 -4.51 -1.62
N LEU A 91 -16.49 -4.33 -2.82
CA LEU A 91 -16.16 -3.00 -3.35
C LEU A 91 -17.32 -2.47 -4.20
N GLN A 92 -18.20 -1.72 -3.56
CA GLN A 92 -19.35 -1.04 -4.18
C GLN A 92 -18.86 -0.20 -5.39
N GLY A 93 -19.23 -0.61 -6.61
CA GLY A 93 -18.93 0.10 -7.86
C GLY A 93 -17.79 -0.44 -8.73
N PHE A 94 -17.04 -1.46 -8.29
CA PHE A 94 -16.00 -2.11 -9.10
C PHE A 94 -16.35 -3.57 -9.40
N ARG A 95 -15.90 -4.12 -10.55
CA ARG A 95 -16.27 -5.47 -11.04
C ARG A 95 -16.31 -6.49 -9.89
N LYS A 96 -17.43 -7.22 -9.79
CA LYS A 96 -17.76 -8.27 -8.81
C LYS A 96 -16.86 -9.53 -8.93
N GLU A 97 -15.57 -9.36 -9.14
CA GLU A 97 -14.64 -10.46 -9.34
C GLU A 97 -13.68 -10.54 -8.15
N ILE A 98 -13.56 -11.75 -7.58
CA ILE A 98 -12.53 -12.07 -6.61
C ILE A 98 -11.17 -11.77 -7.23
N LEU A 99 -10.38 -10.92 -6.58
CA LEU A 99 -9.06 -10.61 -7.09
C LEU A 99 -8.13 -11.81 -6.93
N SER A 100 -7.32 -12.06 -7.96
CA SER A 100 -6.25 -13.05 -7.86
C SER A 100 -5.31 -12.70 -6.71
N THR A 101 -4.71 -13.73 -6.10
CA THR A 101 -3.69 -13.54 -5.05
C THR A 101 -2.53 -12.67 -5.51
N SER A 102 -2.18 -12.73 -6.81
CA SER A 102 -1.16 -11.87 -7.43
C SER A 102 -1.58 -10.40 -7.41
N THR A 103 -2.85 -10.10 -7.68
CA THR A 103 -3.36 -8.73 -7.64
C THR A 103 -3.38 -8.19 -6.21
N ILE A 104 -3.76 -9.00 -5.22
CA ILE A 104 -3.74 -8.62 -3.80
C ILE A 104 -2.29 -8.32 -3.35
N GLU A 105 -1.31 -9.09 -3.81
CA GLU A 105 0.11 -8.85 -3.54
C GLU A 105 0.61 -7.53 -4.13
N ILE A 106 0.16 -7.16 -5.33
CA ILE A 106 0.46 -5.86 -5.93
C ILE A 106 -0.06 -4.72 -5.03
N HIS A 107 -1.28 -4.82 -4.51
CA HIS A 107 -1.84 -3.80 -3.62
C HIS A 107 -1.01 -3.68 -2.33
N HIS A 108 -0.67 -4.80 -1.71
CA HIS A 108 0.21 -4.83 -0.54
C HIS A 108 1.58 -4.18 -0.85
N ARG A 109 2.17 -4.47 -2.01
CA ARG A 109 3.47 -3.91 -2.43
C ARG A 109 3.40 -2.39 -2.62
N ILE A 110 2.33 -1.89 -3.25
CA ILE A 110 2.12 -0.46 -3.46
C ILE A 110 1.99 0.25 -2.11
N LEU A 111 1.14 -0.23 -1.22
CA LEU A 111 0.97 0.33 0.13
C LEU A 111 2.29 0.33 0.90
N LYS A 112 3.04 -0.77 0.86
CA LYS A 112 4.35 -0.86 1.49
C LYS A 112 5.31 0.19 0.96
N ASN A 113 5.37 0.38 -0.36
CA ASN A 113 6.23 1.38 -0.96
C ASN A 113 5.84 2.81 -0.53
N ILE A 114 4.55 3.15 -0.62
CA ILE A 114 4.02 4.47 -0.25
C ILE A 114 4.31 4.79 1.21
N PHE A 115 3.96 3.89 2.14
CA PHE A 115 4.15 4.14 3.57
C PHE A 115 5.62 4.07 4.02
N SER A 116 6.47 3.30 3.34
CA SER A 116 7.91 3.38 3.58
C SER A 116 8.45 4.78 3.27
N ARG A 117 7.99 5.40 2.18
CA ARG A 117 8.37 6.79 1.88
C ARG A 117 7.78 7.79 2.86
N ALA A 118 6.59 7.53 3.40
CA ALA A 118 6.02 8.37 4.46
C ALA A 118 6.90 8.36 5.73
N VAL A 119 7.47 7.20 6.08
CA VAL A 119 8.44 7.08 7.20
C VAL A 119 9.75 7.79 6.87
N GLU A 120 10.30 7.58 5.68
CA GLU A 120 11.56 8.22 5.27
C GLU A 120 11.46 9.76 5.24
N TRP A 121 10.30 10.28 4.83
CA TRP A 121 10.02 11.71 4.85
C TRP A 121 9.58 12.22 6.22
N LYS A 122 9.66 11.36 7.25
CA LYS A 122 9.31 11.65 8.65
C LYS A 122 7.89 12.18 8.84
N LEU A 123 6.95 11.77 7.97
CA LEU A 123 5.53 12.13 8.08
C LEU A 123 4.78 11.22 9.07
N ILE A 124 5.26 9.98 9.22
CA ILE A 124 4.75 9.01 10.19
C ILE A 124 5.92 8.34 10.90
N LYS A 125 5.76 7.99 12.18
CA LYS A 125 6.81 7.35 12.98
C LYS A 125 7.10 5.91 12.55
N GLN A 126 6.05 5.18 12.15
CA GLN A 126 6.16 3.76 11.80
C GLN A 126 5.31 3.44 10.58
N ASN A 127 5.79 2.51 9.75
CA ASN A 127 5.03 2.02 8.61
C ASN A 127 3.90 1.07 9.08
N PRO A 128 2.61 1.40 8.86
CA PRO A 128 1.48 0.60 9.32
C PRO A 128 1.39 -0.79 8.66
N ILE A 129 2.10 -1.02 7.55
CA ILE A 129 2.11 -2.32 6.86
C ILE A 129 3.29 -3.22 7.26
N ALA A 130 4.26 -2.72 8.03
CA ALA A 130 5.50 -3.44 8.30
C ALA A 130 5.26 -4.79 9.01
N GLY A 131 4.26 -4.86 9.87
CA GLY A 131 3.90 -6.08 10.61
C GLY A 131 2.84 -6.97 9.94
N ILE A 132 2.35 -6.61 8.74
CA ILE A 132 1.30 -7.36 8.06
C ILE A 132 1.93 -8.47 7.23
N LYS A 133 1.43 -9.70 7.36
CA LYS A 133 1.92 -10.84 6.57
C LYS A 133 1.63 -10.60 5.09
N LYS A 134 2.65 -10.80 4.26
CA LYS A 134 2.52 -10.75 2.81
C LYS A 134 1.49 -11.79 2.36
N PRO A 135 0.49 -11.42 1.53
CA PRO A 135 -0.47 -12.37 0.99
C PRO A 135 0.24 -13.43 0.15
N ALA A 136 -0.11 -14.70 0.36
CA ALA A 136 0.47 -15.83 -0.35
C ALA A 136 0.00 -15.82 -1.82
N VAL A 137 0.95 -15.77 -2.75
CA VAL A 137 0.66 -15.78 -4.19
C VAL A 137 0.58 -17.23 -4.67
N LYS A 138 -0.59 -17.66 -5.13
CA LYS A 138 -0.71 -18.88 -5.94
C LYS A 138 -0.31 -18.53 -7.37
N LEU A 139 0.79 -19.09 -7.86
CA LEU A 139 1.18 -18.96 -9.26
C LEU A 139 0.18 -19.74 -10.11
N LYS A 140 -0.35 -19.12 -11.16
CA LYS A 140 -1.10 -19.87 -12.18
C LYS A 140 -0.10 -20.71 -12.96
N GLU A 141 -0.39 -21.99 -13.15
CA GLU A 141 0.37 -22.82 -14.08
C GLU A 141 0.19 -22.24 -15.49
N ILE A 142 1.30 -21.95 -16.14
CA ILE A 142 1.33 -21.56 -17.55
C ILE A 142 1.52 -22.86 -18.32
N ILE A 143 0.50 -23.27 -19.05
CA ILE A 143 0.63 -24.39 -20.00
C ILE A 143 1.25 -23.78 -21.26
N PRO A 144 2.51 -24.10 -21.61
CA PRO A 144 3.11 -23.62 -22.85
C PRO A 144 2.42 -24.27 -24.05
N TYR A 145 2.36 -23.54 -25.16
CA TYR A 145 1.82 -24.08 -26.41
C TYR A 145 2.68 -25.24 -26.91
N ASP A 146 2.03 -26.28 -27.44
CA ASP A 146 2.73 -27.38 -28.10
C ASP A 146 3.15 -27.02 -29.54
N GLU A 147 4.01 -27.84 -30.15
CA GLU A 147 4.48 -27.59 -31.53
C GLU A 147 3.35 -27.55 -32.58
N THR A 148 2.24 -28.23 -32.30
CA THR A 148 1.05 -28.28 -33.16
C THR A 148 0.27 -26.97 -33.07
N GLU A 149 0.01 -26.51 -31.85
CA GLU A 149 -0.68 -25.26 -31.55
C GLU A 149 0.10 -24.05 -32.09
N VAL A 150 1.43 -24.07 -32.00
CA VAL A 150 2.30 -23.02 -32.59
C VAL A 150 2.17 -22.99 -34.11
N LYS A 151 2.10 -24.16 -34.77
CA LYS A 151 1.91 -24.24 -36.23
C LYS A 151 0.55 -23.70 -36.65
N GLU A 152 -0.51 -24.03 -35.92
CA GLU A 152 -1.85 -23.49 -36.20
C GLU A 152 -1.90 -21.97 -36.03
N LEU A 153 -1.24 -21.44 -35.00
CA LEU A 153 -1.17 -20.00 -34.73
C LEU A 153 -0.41 -19.25 -35.84
N LEU A 154 0.66 -19.84 -36.38
CA LEU A 154 1.45 -19.27 -37.47
C LEU A 154 0.72 -19.32 -38.83
N LEU A 155 -0.14 -20.31 -39.05
CA LEU A 155 -0.95 -20.42 -40.28
C LEU A 155 -2.17 -19.49 -40.29
N ALA A 156 -2.62 -19.05 -39.12
CA ALA A 156 -3.76 -18.15 -38.96
C ALA A 156 -3.41 -16.64 -38.97
N LEU A 157 -2.13 -16.30 -39.19
CA LEU A 157 -1.56 -14.95 -39.20
C LEU A 157 -1.40 -14.42 -40.64
#